data_AF-A0A1X7NPS1-F1
#
_entry.id   AF-A0A1X7NPS1-F1
#
_cell.length_a   1.000
_cell.length_b   1.000
_cell.length_c   1.000
_cell.angle_alpha   90.00
_cell.angle_beta   90.00
_cell.angle_gamma   90.00
#
_symmetry.space_group_name_H-M   'P 1'
#
loop_
_entity.id
_entity.type
_entity.pdbx_description
1 polymer ?
#
loop_
_entity_poly.entity_id
_entity_poly.type
_entity_poly.pdbx_seq_one_letter_code
_entity_poly.pdbx_strand_id
1 'polypeptide(L)'
;MKKKFTPLKITSIILFLCLILELSIYQKISFLQTTNITFSAASLFLIISLLWSVFYSGAFDFFHYSMKKVTTKIHREDLSEQTDIIPLSKSVGQGYKLPLKVGILLMLISMLSLIFHYFT
;
A
#
# COMPACT_ATOMS: atom_id res chain seq x y z
N MET A 1 6.23 11.93 25.01
CA MET A 1 4.95 11.35 24.54
C MET A 1 5.12 10.81 23.11
N LYS A 2 5.06 9.49 22.89
CA LYS A 2 5.11 8.92 21.53
C LYS A 2 3.82 9.31 20.78
N LYS A 3 3.88 10.28 19.86
CA LYS A 3 2.74 10.67 19.02
C LYS A 3 2.30 9.44 18.21
N LYS A 4 1.16 8.84 18.55
CA LYS A 4 0.55 7.80 17.71
C LYS A 4 0.11 8.46 16.40
N PHE A 5 0.71 8.04 15.30
CA PHE A 5 0.29 8.45 13.97
C PHE A 5 -1.02 7.74 13.63
N THR A 6 -2.13 8.45 13.79
CA THR A 6 -3.46 7.99 13.38
C THR A 6 -3.55 8.10 11.85
N PRO A 7 -4.18 7.14 11.14
CA PRO A 7 -4.39 7.22 9.68
C PRO A 7 -4.95 8.57 9.24
N LEU A 8 -5.88 9.13 10.02
CA LEU A 8 -6.52 10.41 9.75
C LEU A 8 -5.54 11.60 9.76
N LYS A 9 -4.54 11.59 10.66
CA LYS A 9 -3.50 12.63 10.69
C LYS A 9 -2.60 12.55 9.46
N ILE A 10 -2.23 11.33 9.06
CA ILE A 10 -1.40 11.10 7.88
C ILE A 10 -2.16 11.54 6.62
N THR A 11 -3.42 11.13 6.48
CA THR A 11 -4.26 11.57 5.35
C THR A 11 -4.40 13.09 5.30
N SER A 12 -4.62 13.76 6.43
CA SER A 12 -4.70 15.22 6.48
C SER A 12 -3.40 15.90 6.04
N ILE A 13 -2.24 15.38 6.44
CA ILE A 13 -0.94 15.91 6.01
C ILE A 13 -0.74 15.72 4.50
N ILE A 14 -1.07 14.53 3.97
CA ILE A 14 -0.94 14.24 2.54
C ILE A 14 -1.88 15.13 1.73
N LEU A 15 -3.14 15.28 2.16
CA LEU A 15 -4.11 16.15 1.50
C LEU A 15 -3.60 17.60 1.44
N PHE A 16 -3.07 18.11 2.55
CA PHE A 16 -2.49 19.45 2.59
C PHE A 16 -1.31 19.59 1.62
N LEU A 17 -0.45 18.57 1.54
CA LEU A 17 0.65 18.54 0.58
C LEU A 17 0.16 18.50 -0.88
N CYS A 18 -0.90 17.73 -1.17
CA CYS A 18 -1.53 17.69 -2.49
C CYS A 18 -2.07 19.06 -2.90
N LEU A 19 -2.72 19.80 -2.00
CA LEU A 19 -3.22 21.15 -2.26
C LEU A 19 -2.08 22.16 -2.50
N ILE A 20 -1.00 22.07 -1.73
CA ILE A 20 0.19 22.90 -1.97
C ILE A 20 0.78 22.59 -3.35
N LEU A 21 0.89 21.31 -3.70
CA LEU A 21 1.40 20.88 -5.00
C LEU A 21 0.51 21.39 -6.14
N GLU A 22 -0.81 21.28 -5.98
CA GLU A 22 -1.78 21.80 -6.94
C GLU A 22 -1.62 23.30 -7.15
N LEU A 23 -1.56 24.07 -6.05
CA LEU A 23 -1.37 25.52 -6.10
C LEU A 23 -0.03 25.90 -6.74
N SER A 24 1.03 25.13 -6.47
CA SER A 24 2.36 25.37 -7.03
C SER A 24 2.43 25.12 -8.54
N ILE A 25 1.73 24.10 -9.06
CA ILE A 25 1.80 23.71 -10.47
C ILE A 25 0.78 24.47 -11.31
N TYR A 26 -0.47 24.52 -10.86
CA TYR A 26 -1.59 25.00 -11.65
C TYR A 26 -1.98 26.45 -11.33
N GLN A 27 -1.45 27.03 -10.24
CA GLN A 27 -1.77 28.38 -9.74
C GLN A 27 -3.26 28.65 -9.47
N LYS A 28 -4.10 27.63 -9.58
CA LYS A 28 -5.54 27.65 -9.35
C LYS A 28 -5.94 26.32 -8.73
N ILE A 29 -6.89 26.39 -7.82
CA ILE A 29 -7.51 25.20 -7.24
C ILE A 29 -8.72 24.86 -8.10
N SER A 30 -8.74 23.64 -8.63
CA SER A 30 -9.84 23.11 -9.43
C SER A 30 -10.16 21.71 -8.99
N PHE A 31 -11.44 21.40 -8.79
CA PHE A 31 -11.89 20.09 -8.34
C PHE A 31 -11.37 18.94 -9.22
N LEU A 32 -11.17 19.17 -10.51
CA LEU A 32 -10.58 18.18 -11.42
C LEU A 32 -9.10 17.92 -11.10
N GLN A 33 -8.30 18.97 -10.87
CA GLN A 33 -6.88 18.83 -10.55
C GLN A 33 -6.68 18.25 -9.15
N THR A 34 -7.48 18.71 -8.17
CA THR A 34 -7.52 18.13 -6.83
C THR A 34 -7.82 16.63 -6.88
N THR A 35 -8.77 16.21 -7.72
CA THR A 35 -9.09 14.79 -7.93
C THR A 35 -7.88 14.02 -8.43
N ASN A 36 -7.23 14.50 -9.50
CA ASN A 36 -6.11 13.80 -10.15
C ASN A 36 -4.90 13.65 -9.23
N ILE A 37 -4.51 14.73 -8.55
CA ILE A 37 -3.35 14.72 -7.65
C ILE A 37 -3.63 13.83 -6.44
N THR A 38 -4.81 13.96 -5.83
CA THR A 38 -5.19 13.16 -4.67
C THR A 38 -5.34 11.69 -5.04
N PHE A 39 -5.86 11.38 -6.24
CA PHE A 39 -5.94 10.02 -6.77
C PHE A 39 -4.55 9.41 -6.98
N SER A 40 -3.62 10.19 -7.54
CA SER A 40 -2.23 9.76 -7.76
C SER A 40 -1.52 9.47 -6.44
N ALA A 41 -1.76 10.28 -5.40
CA ALA A 41 -1.27 9.98 -4.07
C ALA A 41 -1.93 8.71 -3.49
N ALA A 42 -3.26 8.58 -3.60
CA ALA A 42 -4.00 7.41 -3.12
C ALA A 42 -3.50 6.12 -3.76
N SER A 43 -3.27 6.11 -5.09
CA SER A 43 -2.84 4.95 -5.84
C SER A 43 -1.48 4.44 -5.38
N LEU A 44 -0.51 5.33 -5.12
CA LEU A 44 0.80 4.95 -4.58
C LEU A 44 0.67 4.23 -3.24
N PHE A 45 -0.12 4.78 -2.31
CA PHE A 45 -0.36 4.13 -1.02
C PHE A 45 -1.07 2.78 -1.16
N LEU A 46 -2.06 2.68 -2.04
CA LEU A 46 -2.79 1.44 -2.27
C LEU A 46 -1.90 0.36 -2.91
N ILE A 47 -1.10 0.70 -3.91
CA ILE A 47 -0.18 -0.24 -4.57
C ILE A 47 0.79 -0.84 -3.54
N ILE A 48 1.47 0.03 -2.77
CA ILE A 48 2.43 -0.41 -1.76
C ILE A 48 1.74 -1.30 -0.71
N SER A 49 0.55 -0.90 -0.27
CA SER A 49 -0.19 -1.65 0.75
C SER A 49 -0.68 -3.00 0.28
N LEU A 50 -1.20 -3.07 -0.95
CA LEU A 50 -1.67 -4.32 -1.54
C LEU A 50 -0.51 -5.26 -1.78
N LEU A 51 0.63 -4.76 -2.29
CA LEU A 51 1.84 -5.55 -2.45
C LEU A 51 2.34 -6.11 -1.10
N TRP A 52 2.37 -5.27 -0.06
CA TRP A 52 2.70 -5.69 1.30
C TRP A 52 1.71 -6.75 1.82
N SER A 53 0.42 -6.58 1.53
CA SER A 53 -0.61 -7.57 1.88
C SER A 53 -0.38 -8.92 1.18
N VAL A 54 0.11 -8.93 -0.06
CA VAL A 54 0.46 -10.17 -0.78
C VAL A 54 1.65 -10.86 -0.10
N PHE A 55 2.66 -10.11 0.32
CA PHE A 55 3.78 -10.66 1.10
C PHE A 55 3.31 -11.24 2.45
N TYR A 56 2.41 -10.53 3.14
CA TYR A 56 1.82 -11.01 4.39
C TYR A 56 0.92 -12.25 4.21
N SER A 57 0.26 -12.40 3.06
CA SER A 57 -0.67 -13.50 2.79
C SER A 57 0.01 -14.88 2.72
N GLY A 58 1.34 -14.95 2.69
CA GLY A 58 2.07 -16.22 2.54
C GLY A 58 2.08 -16.75 1.10
N ALA A 59 1.68 -15.94 0.12
CA ALA A 59 1.78 -16.30 -1.30
C ALA A 59 3.23 -16.66 -1.67
N PHE A 60 4.18 -15.84 -1.24
CA PHE A 60 5.61 -16.09 -1.45
C PHE A 60 6.14 -17.31 -0.68
N ASP A 61 5.58 -17.60 0.50
CA ASP A 61 5.94 -18.80 1.26
C ASP A 61 5.47 -20.07 0.53
N PHE A 62 4.29 -20.03 -0.07
CA PHE A 62 3.77 -21.10 -0.93
C PHE A 62 4.62 -21.29 -2.19
N PHE A 63 5.03 -20.21 -2.86
CA PHE A 63 5.93 -20.28 -4.00
C PHE A 63 7.29 -20.89 -3.60
N HIS A 64 7.87 -20.44 -2.49
CA HIS A 64 9.14 -20.95 -1.99
C HIS A 64 9.06 -22.45 -1.65
N TYR A 65 8.00 -22.86 -0.94
CA TYR A 65 7.75 -24.27 -0.64
C TYR A 65 7.58 -25.13 -1.90
N SER A 66 6.80 -24.63 -2.87
CA SER A 66 6.56 -25.34 -4.13
C SER A 66 7.85 -25.51 -4.95
N MET A 67 8.67 -24.46 -5.03
CA MET A 67 9.98 -24.51 -5.68
C MET A 67 10.92 -25.49 -4.99
N LYS A 68 11.03 -25.43 -3.66
CA LYS A 68 11.86 -26.37 -2.87
C LYS A 68 11.44 -27.81 -3.14
N LYS A 69 10.14 -28.10 -3.14
CA LYS A 69 9.59 -29.45 -3.40
C LYS A 69 9.95 -29.97 -4.80
N VAL A 70 9.94 -29.11 -5.81
CA VAL A 70 10.33 -29.47 -7.19
C VAL A 70 11.84 -29.72 -7.27
N THR A 71 12.65 -28.82 -6.70
CA THR A 71 14.12 -28.93 -6.74
C THR A 71 14.63 -30.18 -5.99
N THR A 72 14.12 -30.46 -4.79
CA THR A 72 14.48 -31.68 -4.03
C THR A 72 14.13 -32.96 -4.78
N LYS A 73 13.01 -32.97 -5.53
CA LYS A 73 12.61 -34.12 -6.35
C LYS A 73 13.54 -34.35 -7.55
N ILE A 74 14.13 -33.28 -8.08
CA ILE A 74 15.08 -33.34 -9.21
C ILE A 74 16.48 -33.75 -8.72
N HIS A 75 16.93 -33.25 -7.56
CA HIS A 75 18.31 -33.44 -7.08
C HIS A 75 18.53 -34.63 -6.14
N ARG A 76 17.49 -35.37 -5.71
CA ARG A 76 17.64 -36.52 -4.77
C ARG A 76 18.47 -36.18 -3.51
N GLU A 77 18.45 -34.92 -3.10
CA GLU A 77 19.14 -34.47 -1.88
C GLU A 77 18.31 -34.86 -0.64
N ASP A 78 18.99 -35.44 0.35
CA ASP A 78 18.40 -35.84 1.61
C ASP A 78 17.80 -34.63 2.35
N LEU A 79 16.57 -34.79 2.83
CA LEU A 79 15.75 -33.79 3.52
C LEU A 79 16.29 -33.37 4.90
N SER A 80 17.55 -33.68 5.24
CA SER A 80 18.09 -33.61 6.61
C SER A 80 18.42 -32.19 7.10
N GLU A 81 18.49 -31.20 6.22
CA GLU A 81 18.68 -29.79 6.61
C GLU A 81 17.35 -29.03 6.53
N GLN A 82 16.44 -29.37 7.45
CA GLN A 82 15.33 -28.48 7.81
C GLN A 82 15.88 -27.38 8.73
N THR A 83 16.60 -26.43 8.15
CA THR A 83 16.85 -25.16 8.82
C THR A 83 15.50 -24.50 9.06
N ASP A 84 15.25 -24.00 10.28
CA ASP A 84 14.03 -23.28 10.66
C ASP A 84 13.91 -21.97 9.87
N ILE A 85 13.48 -22.04 8.61
CA ILE A 85 13.27 -20.88 7.76
C ILE A 85 12.00 -20.20 8.26
N ILE A 86 12.16 -19.01 8.84
CA ILE A 86 11.03 -18.16 9.22
C ILE A 86 10.31 -17.72 7.94
N PRO A 87 9.01 -18.03 7.79
CA PRO A 87 8.25 -17.66 6.59
C PRO A 87 8.17 -16.14 6.47
N LEU A 88 8.26 -15.65 5.23
CA LEU A 88 8.26 -14.22 4.90
C LEU A 88 6.97 -13.54 5.37
N SER A 89 5.84 -14.25 5.33
CA SER A 89 4.57 -13.75 5.88
C SER A 89 4.65 -13.37 7.35
N LYS A 90 5.40 -14.13 8.17
CA LYS A 90 5.60 -13.84 9.60
C LYS A 90 6.56 -12.68 9.81
N SER A 91 7.58 -12.56 8.98
CA SER A 91 8.60 -11.50 9.08
C SER A 91 8.07 -10.11 8.66
N VAL A 92 7.23 -10.06 7.63
CA VAL A 92 6.73 -8.82 7.03
C VAL A 92 5.60 -8.17 7.87
N GLY A 93 4.86 -8.98 8.65
CA GLY A 93 3.87 -8.51 9.61
C GLY A 93 2.71 -7.71 9.00
N GLN A 94 1.94 -7.04 9.86
CA GLN A 94 0.70 -6.32 9.47
C GLN A 94 0.93 -4.84 9.09
N GLY A 95 2.15 -4.50 8.65
CA GLY A 95 2.54 -3.13 8.28
C GLY A 95 1.65 -2.51 7.20
N TYR A 96 1.08 -3.32 6.31
CA TYR A 96 0.19 -2.90 5.23
C TYR A 96 -1.10 -2.20 5.69
N LYS A 97 -1.58 -2.44 6.92
CA LYS A 97 -2.89 -1.94 7.39
C LYS A 97 -2.97 -0.41 7.45
N LEU A 98 -1.89 0.24 7.85
CA LEU A 98 -1.84 1.70 7.97
C LEU A 98 -1.88 2.39 6.59
N PRO A 99 -0.96 2.10 5.66
CA PRO A 99 -0.99 2.73 4.34
C PRO A 99 -2.25 2.32 3.55
N LEU A 100 -2.84 1.14 3.80
CA LEU A 100 -4.11 0.74 3.19
C LEU A 100 -5.25 1.66 3.62
N LYS A 101 -5.39 1.91 4.92
CA LYS A 101 -6.41 2.83 5.44
C LYS A 101 -6.22 4.26 4.92
N VAL A 102 -4.97 4.72 4.85
CA VAL A 102 -4.64 6.05 4.31
C VAL A 102 -5.01 6.16 2.84
N GLY A 103 -4.63 5.17 2.03
CA GLY A 103 -4.93 5.11 0.60
C GLY A 103 -6.44 5.06 0.32
N ILE A 104 -7.20 4.25 1.06
CA ILE A 104 -8.66 4.19 0.95
C ILE A 104 -9.29 5.55 1.29
N LEU A 105 -8.83 6.21 2.35
CA LEU A 105 -9.39 7.50 2.77
C LEU A 105 -9.11 8.60 1.75
N LEU A 106 -7.89 8.64 1.19
CA LEU A 106 -7.54 9.54 0.08
C LEU A 106 -8.37 9.26 -1.17
N MET A 107 -8.60 7.98 -1.50
CA MET A 107 -9.44 7.57 -2.62
C MET A 107 -10.88 8.09 -2.46
N LEU A 108 -11.46 7.95 -1.27
CA LEU A 108 -12.80 8.47 -0.97
C LEU A 108 -12.87 10.00 -1.14
N ILE A 109 -11.85 10.72 -0.68
CA ILE A 109 -11.77 12.18 -0.85
C ILE A 109 -11.66 12.55 -2.33
N SER A 110 -10.85 11.83 -3.10
CA SER A 110 -10.73 12.02 -4.54
C SER A 110 -12.07 11.80 -5.26
N MET A 111 -12.78 10.72 -4.93
CA MET A 111 -14.12 10.47 -5.48
C MET A 111 -15.12 11.56 -5.11
N LEU A 112 -15.10 12.03 -3.86
CA LEU A 112 -15.96 13.15 -3.44
C LEU A 112 -15.65 14.42 -4.23
N SER A 113 -14.38 14.76 -4.41
CA SER A 113 -13.95 15.92 -5.22
C SER A 113 -14.44 15.81 -6.67
N LEU A 114 -14.37 14.62 -7.26
CA LEU A 114 -14.86 14.36 -8.61
C LEU A 114 -16.38 14.51 -8.70
N ILE A 115 -17.11 13.99 -7.71
CA ILE A 115 -18.57 14.14 -7.64
C ILE A 115 -18.92 15.63 -7.58
N PHE A 116 -18.29 16.41 -6.69
CA PHE A 116 -18.53 17.85 -6.61
C PHE A 116 -18.22 18.59 -7.90
N HIS A 117 -17.18 18.17 -8.65
CA HIS A 117 -16.87 18.73 -9.96
C HIS A 117 -18.02 18.53 -10.97
N TYR A 118 -18.70 17.39 -10.95
CA TYR A 118 -19.82 17.14 -11.86
C TYR A 118 -21.11 17.85 -11.44
N PHE A 119 -21.26 18.20 -10.17
CA PHE A 119 -22.44 18.87 -9.62
C PHE A 119 -22.32 20.41 -9.54
N THR A 120 -21.13 20.99 -9.81
CA THR A 120 -20.85 22.44 -9.75
C THR A 120 -20.45 22.97 -11.12
#